data_AF-A0A2E8TN89-F1
#
_entry.id   AF-A0A2E8TN89-F1
#
_cell.length_a   1.000
_cell.length_b   1.000
_cell.length_c   1.000
_cell.angle_alpha   90.00
_cell.angle_beta   90.00
_cell.angle_gamma   90.00
#
_symmetry.space_group_name_H-M   'P 1'
#
loop_
_entity.id
_entity.type
_entity.pdbx_description
1 polymer ?
#
loop_
_entity_poly.entity_id
_entity_poly.type
_entity_poly.pdbx_seq_one_letter_code
_entity_poly.pdbx_strand_id
1 'polypeptide(L)'
;MDIDKDKIYRIVVASSGHSPILNMVYAEVGDKNEIFGAYSGVCGGLGMFHQNNEIEITVSDDPYEFDSEFGDDVEEISSKIEALRFEFEEYDDLGDLVGLSSAGIAFIENATQEEDGFLWAFSPDASNDFIYDIQDEWNLSFFI
;
A
#
# COMPACT_ATOMS: atom_id res chain seq x y z
N MET A 1 -13.20 -14.10 0.83
CA MET A 1 -11.98 -14.90 0.55
C MET A 1 -10.83 -14.57 1.53
N ASP A 2 -10.02 -15.53 1.99
CA ASP A 2 -8.84 -15.25 2.83
C ASP A 2 -7.57 -15.04 2.00
N ILE A 3 -6.80 -14.01 2.37
CA ILE A 3 -5.51 -13.66 1.76
C ILE A 3 -4.42 -14.41 2.51
N ASP A 4 -3.50 -15.04 1.78
CA ASP A 4 -2.36 -15.71 2.38
C ASP A 4 -1.43 -14.67 3.03
N LYS A 5 -1.19 -14.81 4.33
CA LYS A 5 -0.39 -13.86 5.10
C LYS A 5 1.07 -13.83 4.68
N ASP A 6 1.57 -14.95 4.15
CA ASP A 6 2.94 -15.05 3.65
C ASP A 6 3.11 -14.35 2.29
N LYS A 7 2.00 -13.92 1.69
CA LYS A 7 1.94 -13.18 0.42
C LYS A 7 1.47 -11.74 0.59
N ILE A 8 1.52 -11.21 1.81
CA ILE A 8 1.23 -9.81 2.10
C ILE A 8 2.55 -9.06 2.24
N TYR A 9 2.69 -8.02 1.43
CA TYR A 9 3.89 -7.21 1.37
C TYR A 9 3.57 -5.78 1.78
N ARG A 10 4.55 -5.13 2.42
CA ARG A 10 4.40 -3.78 2.98
C ARG A 10 5.58 -2.92 2.59
N ILE A 11 5.29 -1.68 2.24
CA ILE A 11 6.28 -0.64 2.01
C ILE A 11 5.87 0.60 2.79
N VAL A 12 6.78 1.11 3.63
CA VAL A 12 6.59 2.37 4.35
C VAL A 12 7.76 3.29 4.03
N VAL A 13 7.45 4.51 3.62
CA VAL A 13 8.42 5.58 3.44
C VAL A 13 8.03 6.70 4.38
N ALA A 14 8.94 7.17 5.22
CA ALA A 14 8.68 8.29 6.10
C ALA A 14 9.80 9.31 6.09
N SER A 15 9.47 10.55 6.48
CA SER A 15 10.48 11.54 6.81
C SER A 15 11.24 11.13 8.07
N SER A 16 12.39 11.77 8.31
CA SER A 16 13.17 11.62 9.55
C SER A 16 12.41 12.01 10.84
N GLY A 17 11.24 12.65 10.72
CA GLY A 17 10.30 12.92 11.82
C GLY A 17 9.18 11.88 11.95
N HIS A 18 9.27 10.74 11.26
CA HIS A 18 8.25 9.67 11.16
C HIS A 18 6.92 10.12 10.55
N SER A 19 6.90 11.19 9.76
CA SER A 19 5.72 11.55 8.99
C SER A 19 5.60 10.63 7.77
N PRO A 20 4.48 9.90 7.58
CA PRO A 20 4.33 8.94 6.49
C PRO A 20 4.28 9.66 5.15
N ILE A 21 5.28 9.41 4.31
CA ILE A 21 5.30 9.83 2.91
C ILE A 21 4.58 8.80 2.04
N LEU A 22 4.78 7.51 2.33
CA LEU A 22 4.10 6.37 1.75
C LEU A 22 3.76 5.35 2.84
N ASN A 23 2.56 4.80 2.79
CA ASN A 23 2.22 3.54 3.43
C ASN A 23 1.47 2.69 2.41
N MET A 24 2.12 1.66 1.91
CA MET A 24 1.60 0.75 0.88
C MET A 24 1.53 -0.67 1.43
N VAL A 25 0.41 -1.32 1.16
CA VAL A 25 0.22 -2.76 1.40
C VAL A 25 -0.31 -3.37 0.13
N TYR A 26 0.26 -4.49 -0.28
CA TYR A 26 -0.29 -5.27 -1.38
C TYR A 26 -0.14 -6.75 -1.13
N ALA A 27 -0.95 -7.56 -1.82
CA ALA A 27 -0.87 -9.00 -1.71
C ALA A 27 -1.09 -9.69 -3.04
N GLU A 28 -0.40 -10.81 -3.23
CA GLU A 28 -0.74 -11.77 -4.28
C GLU A 28 -1.94 -12.60 -3.82
N VAL A 29 -3.03 -12.57 -4.59
CA VAL A 29 -4.28 -13.20 -4.19
C VAL A 29 -4.58 -14.44 -5.04
N GLY A 30 -4.74 -15.57 -4.36
CA GLY A 30 -5.05 -16.87 -4.96
C GLY A 30 -3.96 -17.40 -5.90
N ASP A 31 -4.36 -18.31 -6.78
CA ASP A 31 -3.49 -18.96 -7.78
C ASP A 31 -3.47 -18.21 -9.13
N LYS A 32 -4.03 -17.00 -9.18
CA LYS A 32 -4.34 -16.25 -10.41
C LYS A 32 -3.28 -15.22 -10.80
N ASN A 33 -2.23 -15.07 -9.99
CA ASN A 33 -1.19 -14.05 -10.14
C ASN A 33 -1.74 -12.62 -10.17
N GLU A 34 -2.91 -12.38 -9.58
CA GLU A 34 -3.44 -11.03 -9.40
C GLU A 34 -2.90 -10.42 -8.12
N ILE A 35 -2.73 -9.10 -8.14
CA ILE A 35 -2.23 -8.33 -7.02
C ILE A 35 -3.25 -7.26 -6.66
N PHE A 36 -3.59 -7.20 -5.38
CA PHE A 36 -4.42 -6.14 -4.83
C PHE A 36 -3.60 -5.32 -3.86
N GLY A 37 -3.66 -4.02 -4.00
CA GLY A 37 -2.91 -3.09 -3.17
C GLY A 37 -3.71 -1.88 -2.73
N ALA A 38 -3.31 -1.32 -1.62
CA ALA A 38 -3.78 -0.03 -1.12
C ALA A 38 -2.60 0.79 -0.68
N TYR A 39 -2.68 2.09 -0.89
CA TYR A 39 -1.64 3.02 -0.49
C TYR A 39 -2.22 4.31 0.08
N SER A 40 -1.43 4.96 0.92
CA SER A 40 -1.70 6.29 1.42
C SER A 40 -0.40 7.08 1.54
N GLY A 41 -0.52 8.41 1.64
CA GLY A 41 0.61 9.23 2.04
C GLY A 41 0.40 10.72 1.83
N VAL A 42 1.24 11.51 2.50
CA VAL A 42 1.24 12.98 2.38
C VAL A 42 1.54 13.44 0.95
N CYS A 43 2.29 12.64 0.19
CA CYS A 43 2.62 12.88 -1.22
C CYS A 43 1.73 12.09 -2.20
N GLY A 44 0.63 11.46 -1.75
CA GLY A 44 -0.03 10.41 -2.54
C GLY A 44 -1.54 10.25 -2.44
N GLY A 45 -2.25 11.00 -1.57
CA GLY A 45 -3.67 10.74 -1.36
C GLY A 45 -3.93 9.34 -0.79
N LEU A 46 -5.17 8.86 -0.90
CA LEU A 46 -5.60 7.52 -0.51
C LEU A 46 -6.12 6.82 -1.78
N GLY A 47 -5.68 5.60 -2.05
CA GLY A 47 -6.12 4.86 -3.22
C GLY A 47 -5.87 3.36 -3.14
N MET A 48 -6.48 2.63 -4.06
CA MET A 48 -6.26 1.21 -4.28
C MET A 48 -5.73 0.98 -5.69
N PHE A 49 -4.98 -0.11 -5.86
CA PHE A 49 -4.55 -0.58 -7.17
C PHE A 49 -4.76 -2.08 -7.32
N HIS A 50 -4.92 -2.50 -8.56
CA HIS A 50 -5.07 -3.89 -8.94
C HIS A 50 -4.18 -4.18 -10.14
N GLN A 51 -3.42 -5.26 -10.07
CA GLN A 51 -2.76 -5.85 -11.23
C GLN A 51 -3.53 -7.11 -11.62
N ASN A 52 -4.06 -7.15 -12.84
CA ASN A 52 -4.74 -8.33 -13.36
C ASN A 52 -3.76 -9.44 -13.78
N ASN A 53 -4.30 -10.57 -14.24
CA ASN A 53 -3.52 -11.72 -14.71
C ASN A 53 -2.72 -11.45 -16.02
N GLU A 54 -3.02 -10.35 -16.73
CA GLU A 54 -2.32 -9.86 -17.92
C GLU A 54 -1.22 -8.83 -17.58
N ILE A 55 -1.00 -8.56 -16.28
CA ILE A 55 -0.01 -7.58 -15.77
C ILE A 55 -0.42 -6.13 -16.08
N GLU A 56 -1.70 -5.87 -16.37
CA GLU A 56 -2.23 -4.52 -16.49
C GLU A 56 -2.60 -3.99 -15.11
N ILE A 57 -2.17 -2.76 -14.82
CA ILE A 57 -2.41 -2.09 -13.53
C ILE A 57 -3.53 -1.07 -13.69
N THR A 58 -4.48 -1.12 -12.76
CA THR A 58 -5.58 -0.16 -12.62
C THR A 58 -5.54 0.45 -11.23
N VAL A 59 -5.75 1.77 -11.13
CA VAL A 59 -5.83 2.50 -9.87
C VAL A 59 -7.23 3.10 -9.73
N SER A 60 -7.89 2.86 -8.60
CA SER A 60 -9.27 3.31 -8.35
C SER A 60 -9.60 3.38 -6.85
N ASP A 61 -10.64 4.12 -6.48
CA ASP A 61 -11.32 4.04 -5.18
C ASP A 61 -12.55 3.12 -5.20
N ASP A 62 -12.94 2.63 -6.37
CA ASP A 62 -14.04 1.70 -6.55
C ASP A 62 -13.49 0.31 -6.91
N PRO A 63 -13.56 -0.68 -5.98
CA PRO A 63 -13.10 -2.04 -6.25
C PRO A 63 -13.80 -2.70 -7.45
N TYR A 64 -15.01 -2.26 -7.81
CA TYR A 64 -15.76 -2.80 -8.94
C TYR A 64 -15.22 -2.36 -10.31
N GLU A 65 -14.28 -1.40 -10.34
CA GLU A 65 -13.57 -1.01 -11.57
C GLU A 65 -12.39 -1.94 -11.90
N PHE A 66 -12.01 -2.84 -10.98
CA PHE A 66 -10.91 -3.78 -11.20
C PHE A 66 -11.33 -4.95 -12.10
N ASP A 67 -10.56 -5.18 -13.15
CA ASP A 67 -10.74 -6.29 -14.08
C ASP A 67 -10.18 -7.59 -13.47
N SER A 68 -10.91 -8.15 -12.51
CA SER A 68 -10.48 -9.31 -11.72
C SER A 68 -11.31 -10.56 -11.99
N GLU A 69 -10.64 -11.72 -11.99
CA GLU A 69 -11.32 -13.02 -12.03
C GLU A 69 -12.06 -13.38 -10.72
N PHE A 70 -11.84 -12.62 -9.64
CA PHE A 70 -12.46 -12.86 -8.34
C PHE A 70 -13.91 -12.34 -8.24
N GLY A 71 -14.38 -11.55 -9.22
CA GLY A 71 -15.77 -11.09 -9.28
C GLY A 71 -16.24 -10.43 -7.98
N ASP A 72 -17.29 -10.97 -7.35
CA ASP A 72 -17.88 -10.41 -6.12
C ASP A 72 -16.94 -10.45 -4.89
N ASP A 73 -15.87 -11.26 -4.90
CA ASP A 73 -14.90 -11.32 -3.80
C ASP A 73 -13.95 -10.09 -3.77
N VAL A 74 -13.89 -9.30 -4.84
CA VAL A 74 -12.98 -8.15 -4.99
C VAL A 74 -13.18 -7.11 -3.88
N GLU A 75 -14.42 -6.79 -3.53
CA GLU A 75 -14.72 -5.83 -2.45
C GLU A 75 -14.18 -6.32 -1.10
N GLU A 76 -14.31 -7.62 -0.80
CA GLU A 76 -13.82 -8.20 0.44
C GLU A 76 -12.28 -8.19 0.48
N ILE A 77 -11.63 -8.50 -0.64
CA ILE A 77 -10.17 -8.49 -0.77
C ILE A 77 -9.63 -7.08 -0.57
N SER A 78 -10.18 -6.10 -1.31
CA SER A 78 -9.78 -4.70 -1.21
C SER A 78 -9.97 -4.15 0.20
N SER A 79 -11.11 -4.43 0.84
CA SER A 79 -11.38 -4.03 2.22
C SER A 79 -10.36 -4.59 3.21
N LYS A 80 -9.91 -5.84 3.02
CA LYS A 80 -8.87 -6.45 3.87
C LYS A 80 -7.51 -5.79 3.68
N ILE A 81 -7.13 -5.49 2.44
CA ILE A 81 -5.87 -4.80 2.13
C ILE A 81 -5.87 -3.37 2.69
N GLU A 82 -6.98 -2.64 2.54
CA GLU A 82 -7.13 -1.31 3.14
C GLU A 82 -7.06 -1.35 4.66
N ALA A 83 -7.70 -2.33 5.30
CA ALA A 83 -7.63 -2.50 6.75
C ALA A 83 -6.18 -2.75 7.22
N LEU A 84 -5.42 -3.57 6.49
CA LEU A 84 -4.00 -3.82 6.78
C LEU A 84 -3.15 -2.56 6.61
N ARG A 85 -3.39 -1.76 5.57
CA ARG A 85 -2.76 -0.45 5.41
C ARG A 85 -3.07 0.45 6.60
N PHE A 86 -4.34 0.54 6.99
CA PHE A 86 -4.82 1.36 8.09
C PHE A 86 -4.17 1.02 9.45
N GLU A 87 -3.76 -0.23 9.68
CA GLU A 87 -3.05 -0.64 10.92
C GLU A 87 -1.78 0.18 11.19
N PHE A 88 -1.14 0.73 10.16
CA PHE A 88 0.12 1.46 10.26
C PHE A 88 -0.07 2.98 10.42
N GLU A 89 -1.30 3.45 10.51
CA GLU A 89 -1.63 4.86 10.47
C GLU A 89 -2.26 5.35 11.76
N GLU A 90 -2.03 6.61 12.06
CA GLU A 90 -2.66 7.33 13.15
C GLU A 90 -3.45 8.50 12.58
N TYR A 91 -4.73 8.57 12.96
CA TYR A 91 -5.66 9.60 12.55
C TYR A 91 -6.13 10.38 13.77
N ASP A 92 -6.36 11.68 13.61
CA ASP A 92 -6.97 12.49 14.67
C ASP A 92 -8.50 12.35 14.72
N ASP A 93 -9.14 13.05 15.66
CA ASP A 93 -10.59 13.04 15.84
C ASP A 93 -11.37 13.63 14.65
N LEU A 94 -10.69 14.30 13.72
CA LEU A 94 -11.28 14.86 12.49
C LEU A 94 -11.14 13.90 11.30
N GLY A 95 -10.38 12.81 11.47
CA GLY A 95 -10.09 11.85 10.40
C GLY A 95 -8.91 12.25 9.53
N ASP A 96 -8.07 13.18 9.98
CA ASP A 96 -6.86 13.59 9.28
C ASP A 96 -5.69 12.67 9.65
N LEU A 97 -4.92 12.21 8.66
CA LEU A 97 -3.72 11.40 8.87
C LEU A 97 -2.64 12.26 9.54
N VAL A 98 -2.29 11.93 10.80
CA VAL A 98 -1.32 12.70 11.60
C VAL A 98 0.04 12.02 11.71
N GLY A 99 0.14 10.72 11.43
CA GLY A 99 1.40 10.00 11.56
C GLY A 99 1.29 8.50 11.36
N LEU A 100 2.39 7.81 11.68
CA LEU A 100 2.42 6.36 11.78
C LEU A 100 1.95 5.90 13.15
N SER A 101 1.17 4.81 13.18
CA SER A 101 0.80 4.14 14.43
C SER A 101 2.03 3.54 15.13
N SER A 102 1.88 3.06 16.38
CA SER A 102 2.96 2.33 17.05
C SER A 102 3.44 1.10 16.26
N ALA A 103 2.56 0.45 15.49
CA ALA A 103 2.94 -0.65 14.62
C ALA A 103 3.73 -0.17 13.40
N GLY A 104 3.32 0.94 12.77
CA GLY A 104 4.05 1.56 11.67
C GLY A 104 5.43 2.07 12.08
N ILE A 105 5.55 2.69 13.26
CA ILE A 105 6.84 3.10 13.83
C ILE A 105 7.73 1.88 14.10
N ALA A 106 7.20 0.83 14.74
CA ALA A 106 7.99 -0.38 14.95
C ALA A 106 8.43 -1.02 13.63
N PHE A 107 7.62 -0.96 12.58
CA PHE A 107 7.99 -1.46 11.26
C PHE A 107 9.15 -0.65 10.65
N ILE A 108 9.06 0.69 10.70
CA ILE A 108 10.08 1.55 10.09
C ILE A 108 11.39 1.59 10.89
N GLU A 109 11.34 1.49 12.21
CA GLU A 109 12.54 1.45 13.08
C GLU A 109 13.33 0.15 12.90
N ASN A 110 12.69 -0.92 12.43
CA ASN A 110 13.34 -2.17 12.06
C ASN A 110 13.91 -2.14 10.63
N ALA A 111 13.63 -1.09 9.86
CA ALA A 111 14.05 -0.99 8.47
C ALA A 111 15.34 -0.19 8.27
N THR A 112 16.05 -0.58 7.22
CA THR A 112 17.51 -0.49 7.14
C THR A 112 18.06 0.53 6.14
N GLN A 113 17.24 1.38 5.51
CA GLN A 113 17.72 2.30 4.48
C GLN A 113 17.25 3.74 4.71
N GLU A 114 18.22 4.63 4.92
CA GLU A 114 18.06 6.05 4.67
C GLU A 114 18.48 6.33 3.22
N GLU A 115 17.53 6.74 2.39
CA GLU A 115 17.75 7.14 1.00
C GLU A 115 17.11 8.51 0.77
N ASP A 116 17.89 9.45 0.22
CA ASP A 116 17.48 10.84 -0.06
C ASP A 116 16.84 11.60 1.13
N GLY A 117 17.22 11.22 2.35
CA GLY A 117 16.71 11.82 3.60
C GLY A 117 15.38 11.24 4.10
N PHE A 118 14.90 10.16 3.47
CA PHE A 118 13.74 9.39 3.88
C PHE A 118 14.13 8.03 4.45
N LEU A 119 13.32 7.55 5.38
CA LEU A 119 13.40 6.21 5.94
C LEU A 119 12.55 5.28 5.08
N TRP A 120 13.17 4.27 4.48
CA TRP A 120 12.51 3.28 3.64
C TRP A 120 12.47 1.93 4.32
N ALA A 121 11.26 1.37 4.39
CA ALA A 121 10.97 0.10 5.03
C ALA A 121 10.19 -0.83 4.12
N PHE A 122 10.69 -2.05 4.01
CA PHE A 122 10.11 -3.09 3.18
C PHE A 122 9.92 -4.34 4.03
N SER A 123 8.79 -5.02 3.87
CA SER A 123 8.67 -6.40 4.32
C SER A 123 9.59 -7.29 3.48
N PRO A 124 9.95 -8.49 3.95
CA PRO A 124 10.70 -9.45 3.13
C PRO A 124 10.04 -9.64 1.76
N ASP A 125 10.87 -9.68 0.72
CA ASP A 125 10.48 -9.91 -0.69
C ASP A 125 9.52 -8.88 -1.31
N ALA A 126 9.26 -7.75 -0.65
CA ALA A 126 8.49 -6.67 -1.25
C ALA A 126 9.25 -6.03 -2.43
N SER A 127 8.57 -5.86 -3.56
CA SER A 127 9.07 -5.15 -4.74
C SER A 127 8.65 -3.69 -4.67
N ASN A 128 9.59 -2.78 -4.94
CA ASN A 128 9.32 -1.36 -5.10
C ASN A 128 8.78 -1.01 -6.50
N ASP A 129 8.72 -1.95 -7.45
CA ASP A 129 8.20 -1.73 -8.80
C ASP A 129 6.78 -1.15 -8.78
N PHE A 130 5.92 -1.63 -7.86
CA PHE A 130 4.54 -1.12 -7.71
C PHE A 130 4.46 0.35 -7.32
N ILE A 131 5.50 0.93 -6.73
CA ILE A 131 5.54 2.38 -6.49
C ILE A 131 5.65 3.09 -7.84
N TYR A 132 6.59 2.65 -8.69
CA TYR A 132 6.83 3.27 -9.98
C TYR A 132 5.68 3.06 -10.97
N ASP A 133 5.03 1.91 -10.90
CA ASP A 133 3.89 1.60 -11.77
C ASP A 133 2.67 2.48 -11.49
N ILE A 134 2.53 3.00 -10.25
CA ILE A 134 1.37 3.81 -9.86
C ILE A 134 1.72 5.28 -9.53
N GLN A 135 3.00 5.68 -9.53
CA GLN A 135 3.42 7.04 -9.12
C GLN A 135 2.84 8.19 -9.98
N ASP A 136 2.47 7.90 -11.22
CA ASP A 136 1.86 8.90 -12.11
C ASP A 136 0.33 8.90 -12.02
N GLU A 137 -0.24 7.96 -11.27
CA GLU A 137 -1.67 7.80 -11.04
C GLU A 137 -2.05 8.30 -9.65
N TRP A 138 -3.19 8.99 -9.56
CA TRP A 138 -3.84 9.31 -8.29
C TRP A 138 -2.93 9.99 -7.25
N ASN A 139 -2.34 11.12 -7.64
CA ASN A 139 -1.55 12.03 -6.80
C ASN A 139 -0.30 11.44 -6.15
N LEU A 140 0.14 10.21 -6.48
CA LEU A 140 1.34 9.57 -5.92
C LEU A 140 2.65 10.11 -6.51
N SER A 141 2.85 11.42 -6.50
CA SER A 141 4.05 12.02 -7.10
C SER A 141 5.25 11.96 -6.16
N PHE A 142 6.08 10.93 -6.30
CA PHE A 142 7.43 10.89 -5.75
C PHE A 142 8.40 11.64 -6.67
N PHE A 143 8.96 12.76 -6.19
CA PHE A 143 10.15 13.35 -6.82
C PHE A 143 11.38 12.70 -6.18
N ILE A 144 11.79 11.54 -6.71
CA ILE A 144 13.08 10.91 -6.43
C ILE A 144 14.09 11.38 -7.48
#